data_AF-A0A1E4G4I8-F1
#
_entry.id   AF-A0A1E4G4I8-F1
#
_cell.length_a   1.000
_cell.length_b   1.000
_cell.length_c   1.000
_cell.angle_alpha   90.00
_cell.angle_beta   90.00
_cell.angle_gamma   90.00
#
_symmetry.space_group_name_H-M   'P 1'
#
loop_
_entity.id
_entity.type
_entity.pdbx_description
1 polymer ?
#
loop_
_entity_poly.entity_id
_entity_poly.type
_entity_poly.pdbx_seq_one_letter_code
_entity_poly.pdbx_strand_id
1 'polypeptide(L)'
;MRLQRMQNGPIMIPHFSFGQPVTLAQLRQEIEAWLKGAIQDDDLPLRVEQLMAAVREAEGSLRQEMESRQQTPELEVLFSGAVEAYQEMEGCLEAISTGVRAGDQELVAEELVRLNEAGDSLRERTEGVENWLNDSQARCPQCGFGSKDAGSLCPHCQLELLYPDLSPDPQSGREFLTLGADYIGLYKTYLAVLEGQSSLSDLRSPLERLQGVVVESSSLLRSQPEVHEACAQILAGIGQMAAAFASHEASDLNQGWFRIFCAAGELQQLLRPLLQGSSVESGSPGSDSFELSE
;
A
#
# COMPACT_ATOMS: atom_id res chain seq x y z
N MET A 1 -38.22 -13.36 -10.59
CA MET A 1 -37.11 -12.44 -10.93
C MET A 1 -35.96 -13.28 -11.45
N ARG A 2 -35.49 -12.99 -12.67
CA ARG A 2 -34.44 -13.75 -13.37
C ARG A 2 -33.08 -13.39 -12.76
N LEU A 3 -32.37 -14.37 -12.24
CA LEU A 3 -30.93 -14.29 -11.97
C LEU A 3 -30.22 -14.12 -13.33
N GLN A 4 -29.69 -12.94 -13.59
CA GLN A 4 -28.79 -12.71 -14.71
C GLN A 4 -27.50 -13.49 -14.45
N ARG A 5 -27.16 -14.37 -15.41
CA ARG A 5 -25.84 -15.01 -15.50
C ARG A 5 -24.78 -13.91 -15.51
N MET A 6 -23.92 -13.89 -14.49
CA MET A 6 -22.64 -13.19 -14.57
C MET A 6 -21.86 -13.80 -15.73
N GLN A 7 -21.67 -12.99 -16.76
CA GLN A 7 -20.86 -13.32 -17.91
C GLN A 7 -19.39 -13.32 -17.48
N ASN A 8 -18.64 -14.32 -17.93
CA ASN A 8 -17.17 -14.38 -17.87
C ASN A 8 -16.60 -13.03 -18.35
N GLY A 9 -16.14 -12.21 -17.40
CA GLY A 9 -15.33 -11.03 -17.71
C GLY A 9 -13.91 -11.45 -18.05
N PRO A 10 -13.22 -10.72 -18.95
CA PRO A 10 -11.80 -10.96 -19.21
C PRO A 10 -11.00 -10.61 -17.96
N ILE A 11 -9.98 -11.42 -17.68
CA ILE A 11 -8.91 -11.14 -16.72
C ILE A 11 -8.44 -9.70 -16.96
N MET A 12 -8.50 -8.82 -15.95
CA MET A 12 -8.04 -7.45 -16.11
C MET A 12 -6.51 -7.41 -16.19
N ILE A 13 -5.98 -7.64 -17.38
CA ILE A 13 -4.80 -6.92 -17.83
C ILE A 13 -5.30 -5.48 -18.08
N PRO A 14 -4.72 -4.44 -17.45
CA PRO A 14 -5.21 -3.08 -17.61
C PRO A 14 -5.32 -2.74 -19.10
N HIS A 15 -6.43 -2.09 -19.47
CA HIS A 15 -6.79 -1.74 -20.84
C HIS A 15 -5.60 -1.17 -21.65
N PHE A 16 -5.04 -1.97 -22.55
CA PHE A 16 -4.09 -1.49 -23.57
C PHE A 16 -4.84 -1.14 -24.86
N SER A 17 -4.66 0.10 -25.32
CA SER A 17 -5.10 0.58 -26.63
C SER A 17 -3.88 1.06 -27.43
N PHE A 18 -3.18 0.18 -28.16
CA PHE A 18 -2.37 0.54 -29.34
C PHE A 18 -2.05 -0.74 -30.14
N GLY A 19 -2.56 -0.85 -31.39
CA GLY A 19 -2.42 -2.05 -32.22
C GLY A 19 -3.23 -3.24 -31.67
N GLN A 20 -3.68 -4.18 -32.48
CA GLN A 20 -4.36 -5.35 -31.91
C GLN A 20 -3.33 -6.16 -31.10
N PRO A 21 -3.48 -6.32 -29.77
CA PRO A 21 -2.50 -7.03 -28.96
C PRO A 21 -2.53 -8.51 -29.35
N VAL A 22 -1.36 -9.08 -29.68
CA VAL A 22 -1.20 -10.52 -29.78
C VAL A 22 -1.48 -11.09 -28.39
N THR A 23 -2.55 -11.85 -28.26
CA THR A 23 -2.89 -12.51 -27.00
C THR A 23 -2.06 -13.78 -26.81
N LEU A 24 -1.85 -14.22 -25.57
CA LEU A 24 -1.22 -15.50 -25.27
C LEU A 24 -1.90 -16.67 -26.02
N ALA A 25 -3.24 -16.60 -26.16
CA ALA A 25 -4.01 -17.58 -26.91
C ALA A 25 -3.72 -17.57 -28.42
N GLN A 26 -3.53 -16.39 -29.03
CA GLN A 26 -3.14 -16.26 -30.43
C GLN A 26 -1.71 -16.76 -30.65
N LEU A 27 -0.76 -16.33 -29.81
CA LEU A 27 0.63 -16.79 -29.91
C LEU A 27 0.72 -18.31 -29.75
N ARG A 28 -0.06 -18.90 -28.84
CA ARG A 28 -0.12 -20.36 -28.66
C ARG A 28 -0.54 -21.07 -29.95
N GLN A 29 -1.58 -20.59 -30.63
CA GLN A 29 -2.05 -21.20 -31.88
C GLN A 29 -0.97 -21.14 -32.97
N GLU A 30 -0.23 -20.05 -33.03
CA GLU A 30 0.84 -19.84 -34.02
C GLU A 30 2.05 -20.73 -33.74
N ILE A 31 2.48 -20.84 -32.47
CA ILE A 31 3.55 -21.75 -32.05
C ILE A 31 3.13 -23.21 -32.32
N GLU A 32 1.90 -23.60 -31.96
CA GLU A 32 1.38 -24.94 -32.25
C GLU A 32 1.35 -25.25 -33.76
N ALA A 33 1.05 -24.26 -34.59
CA ALA A 33 1.05 -24.41 -36.05
C ALA A 33 2.48 -24.53 -36.61
N TRP A 34 3.43 -23.76 -36.07
CA TRP A 34 4.86 -23.86 -36.39
C TRP A 34 5.43 -25.23 -35.99
N LEU A 35 5.13 -25.72 -34.79
CA LEU A 35 5.54 -27.05 -34.32
C LEU A 35 5.04 -28.19 -35.22
N LYS A 36 3.85 -28.03 -35.81
CA LYS A 36 3.27 -28.99 -36.78
C LYS A 36 3.85 -28.85 -38.18
N GLY A 37 4.75 -27.89 -38.42
CA GLY A 37 5.28 -27.56 -39.74
C GLY A 37 4.22 -26.97 -40.69
N ALA A 38 3.10 -26.50 -40.15
CA ALA A 38 2.02 -25.91 -40.95
C ALA A 38 2.33 -24.48 -41.39
N ILE A 39 3.29 -23.82 -40.73
CA ILE A 39 3.77 -22.47 -41.06
C ILE A 39 5.30 -22.46 -40.96
N GLN A 40 5.96 -21.92 -41.99
CA GLN A 40 7.34 -21.42 -41.89
C GLN A 40 7.22 -19.91 -41.67
N ASP A 41 7.10 -19.50 -40.41
CA ASP A 41 6.79 -18.11 -40.08
C ASP A 41 8.06 -17.38 -39.62
N ASP A 42 8.66 -16.62 -40.53
CA ASP A 42 9.78 -15.73 -40.22
C ASP A 42 9.37 -14.63 -39.22
N ASP A 43 8.06 -14.37 -39.06
CA ASP A 43 7.53 -13.34 -38.15
C ASP A 43 7.21 -13.88 -36.74
N LEU A 44 7.24 -15.20 -36.51
CA LEU A 44 6.92 -15.77 -35.19
C LEU A 44 7.85 -15.24 -34.08
N PRO A 45 9.17 -15.13 -34.25
CA PRO A 45 10.04 -14.51 -33.26
C PRO A 45 9.65 -13.07 -32.93
N LEU A 46 9.23 -12.28 -33.93
CA LEU A 46 8.80 -10.90 -33.72
C LEU A 46 7.53 -10.82 -32.87
N ARG A 47 6.58 -11.75 -33.06
CA ARG A 47 5.35 -11.81 -32.26
C ARG A 47 5.61 -12.24 -30.82
N VAL A 48 6.53 -13.19 -30.63
CA VAL A 48 7.00 -13.59 -29.28
C VAL A 48 7.61 -12.38 -28.58
N GLU A 49 8.46 -11.60 -29.26
CA GLU A 49 9.06 -10.39 -28.71
C GLU A 49 8.04 -9.30 -28.37
N GLN A 50 7.00 -9.14 -29.18
CA GLN A 50 5.89 -8.20 -28.89
C GLN A 50 5.15 -8.60 -27.60
N LEU A 51 4.84 -9.89 -27.41
CA LEU A 51 4.20 -10.35 -26.19
C LEU A 51 5.13 -10.21 -24.97
N MET A 52 6.42 -10.51 -25.13
CA MET A 52 7.42 -10.33 -24.08
C MET A 52 7.52 -8.86 -23.63
N ALA A 53 7.49 -7.91 -24.57
CA ALA A 53 7.47 -6.49 -24.24
C ALA A 53 6.20 -6.10 -23.45
N ALA A 54 5.04 -6.62 -23.83
CA ALA A 54 3.79 -6.38 -23.12
C ALA A 54 3.79 -6.99 -21.70
N VAL A 55 4.38 -8.18 -21.53
CA VAL A 55 4.56 -8.82 -20.21
C VAL A 55 5.42 -7.96 -19.29
N ARG A 56 6.56 -7.44 -19.78
CA ARG A 56 7.45 -6.53 -19.02
C ARG A 56 6.77 -5.24 -18.63
N GLU A 57 5.99 -4.64 -19.54
CA GLU A 57 5.25 -3.41 -19.27
C GLU A 57 4.17 -3.63 -18.20
N ALA A 58 3.45 -4.76 -18.27
CA ALA A 58 2.46 -5.14 -17.28
C ALA A 58 3.08 -5.40 -15.90
N GLU A 59 4.23 -6.09 -15.83
CA GLU A 59 4.99 -6.27 -14.59
C GLU A 59 5.41 -4.91 -14.00
N GLY A 60 5.95 -4.01 -14.82
CA GLY A 60 6.35 -2.67 -14.38
C GLY A 60 5.19 -1.86 -13.81
N SER A 61 4.03 -1.94 -14.46
CA SER A 61 2.79 -1.31 -13.97
C SER A 61 2.34 -1.89 -12.63
N LEU A 62 2.39 -3.21 -12.47
CA LEU A 62 2.05 -3.89 -11.23
C LEU A 62 2.97 -3.47 -10.08
N ARG A 63 4.29 -3.39 -10.32
CA ARG A 63 5.27 -2.93 -9.33
C ARG A 63 5.02 -1.49 -8.90
N GLN A 64 4.72 -0.60 -9.85
CA GLN A 64 4.37 0.78 -9.53
C GLN A 64 3.10 0.85 -8.68
N GLU A 65 2.10 0.02 -8.98
CA GLU A 65 0.89 -0.07 -8.16
C GLU A 65 1.20 -0.59 -6.74
N MET A 66 2.05 -1.61 -6.59
CA MET A 66 2.52 -2.09 -5.29
C MET A 66 3.20 -0.99 -4.47
N GLU A 67 4.07 -0.18 -5.10
CA GLU A 67 4.81 0.89 -4.44
C GLU A 67 3.89 2.03 -3.99
N SER A 68 2.82 2.28 -4.75
CA SER A 68 1.85 3.34 -4.45
C SER A 68 0.89 3.01 -3.30
N ARG A 69 0.80 1.73 -2.91
CA ARG A 69 -0.15 1.23 -1.90
C ARG A 69 0.56 0.97 -0.58
N GLN A 70 -0.17 1.12 0.53
CA GLN A 70 0.32 0.68 1.83
C GLN A 70 0.37 -0.85 1.85
N GLN A 71 1.58 -1.39 1.97
CA GLN A 71 1.80 -2.83 1.88
C GLN A 71 1.43 -3.51 3.20
N THR A 72 0.45 -4.41 3.16
CA THR A 72 0.27 -5.43 4.20
C THR A 72 1.07 -6.67 3.79
N PRO A 73 1.55 -7.50 4.74
CA PRO A 73 2.35 -8.68 4.41
C PRO A 73 1.66 -9.62 3.41
N GLU A 74 0.33 -9.75 3.45
CA GLU A 74 -0.38 -10.66 2.55
C GLU A 74 -0.60 -10.06 1.17
N LEU A 75 -0.85 -8.75 1.11
CA LEU A 75 -0.91 -8.05 -0.16
C LEU A 75 0.47 -8.09 -0.84
N GLU A 76 1.56 -7.95 -0.08
CA GLU A 76 2.92 -8.11 -0.56
C GLU A 76 3.18 -9.52 -1.10
N VAL A 77 2.74 -10.58 -0.41
CA VAL A 77 2.85 -11.97 -0.89
C VAL A 77 2.05 -12.20 -2.17
N LEU A 78 0.81 -11.70 -2.24
CA LEU A 78 -0.05 -11.83 -3.41
C LEU A 78 0.56 -11.14 -4.63
N PHE A 79 1.00 -9.88 -4.46
CA PHE A 79 1.64 -9.13 -5.51
C PHE A 79 3.00 -9.71 -5.92
N SER A 80 3.85 -10.11 -4.97
CA SER A 80 5.15 -10.74 -5.24
C SER A 80 4.96 -12.01 -6.05
N GLY A 81 3.96 -12.81 -5.71
CA GLY A 81 3.58 -13.97 -6.49
C GLY A 81 3.17 -13.64 -7.92
N ALA A 82 2.37 -12.59 -8.12
CA ALA A 82 1.96 -12.17 -9.47
C ALA A 82 3.16 -11.66 -10.29
N VAL A 83 4.08 -10.95 -9.64
CA VAL A 83 5.36 -10.54 -10.22
C VAL A 83 6.21 -11.74 -10.64
N GLU A 84 6.36 -12.76 -9.77
CA GLU A 84 7.07 -14.00 -10.09
C GLU A 84 6.48 -14.69 -11.33
N ALA A 85 5.14 -14.72 -11.45
CA ALA A 85 4.47 -15.30 -12.60
C ALA A 85 4.75 -14.53 -13.90
N TYR A 86 4.80 -13.19 -13.85
CA TYR A 86 5.22 -12.37 -15.01
C TYR A 86 6.66 -12.67 -15.43
N GLN A 87 7.58 -12.79 -14.48
CA GLN A 87 8.98 -13.10 -14.74
C GLN A 87 9.16 -14.50 -15.35
N GLU A 88 8.38 -15.49 -14.88
CA GLU A 88 8.38 -16.82 -15.45
C GLU A 88 7.86 -16.81 -16.90
N MET A 89 6.78 -16.08 -17.18
CA MET A 89 6.27 -15.90 -18.54
C MET A 89 7.30 -15.25 -19.46
N GLU A 90 7.99 -14.21 -19.00
CA GLU A 90 9.06 -13.56 -19.76
C GLU A 90 10.17 -14.55 -20.13
N GLY A 91 10.64 -15.35 -19.16
CA GLY A 91 11.67 -16.36 -19.39
C GLY A 91 11.24 -17.43 -20.39
N CYS A 92 9.99 -17.90 -20.32
CA CYS A 92 9.45 -18.84 -21.29
C CYS A 92 9.40 -18.23 -22.70
N LEU A 93 8.97 -16.96 -22.84
CA LEU A 93 8.91 -16.27 -24.12
C LEU A 93 10.31 -16.05 -24.72
N GLU A 94 11.31 -15.71 -23.91
CA GLU A 94 12.70 -15.58 -24.35
C GLU A 94 13.26 -16.93 -24.87
N ALA A 95 12.98 -18.02 -24.15
CA ALA A 95 13.38 -19.36 -24.55
C ALA A 95 12.67 -19.82 -25.84
N ILE A 96 11.37 -19.56 -25.98
CA ILE A 96 10.60 -19.81 -27.21
C ILE A 96 11.19 -19.03 -28.39
N SER A 97 11.48 -17.73 -28.22
CA SER A 97 12.06 -16.90 -29.29
C SER A 97 13.41 -17.48 -29.76
N THR A 98 14.25 -17.90 -28.82
CA THR A 98 15.54 -18.54 -29.10
C THR A 98 15.36 -19.89 -29.81
N GLY A 99 14.45 -20.74 -29.33
CA GLY A 99 14.16 -22.04 -29.91
C GLY A 99 13.60 -21.94 -31.33
N VAL A 100 12.67 -21.01 -31.59
CA VAL A 100 12.13 -20.78 -32.94
C VAL A 100 13.24 -20.37 -33.91
N ARG A 101 14.14 -19.45 -33.51
CA ARG A 101 15.28 -19.02 -34.32
C ARG A 101 16.28 -20.15 -34.60
N ALA A 102 16.47 -21.04 -33.63
CA ALA A 102 17.35 -22.20 -33.75
C ALA A 102 16.70 -23.38 -34.51
N GLY A 103 15.38 -23.34 -34.72
CA GLY A 103 14.62 -24.48 -35.25
C GLY A 103 14.46 -25.63 -34.24
N ASP A 104 14.63 -25.35 -32.95
CA ASP A 104 14.54 -26.34 -31.87
C ASP A 104 13.08 -26.54 -31.45
N GLN A 105 12.42 -27.51 -32.06
CA GLN A 105 11.00 -27.80 -31.81
C GLN A 105 10.75 -28.41 -30.43
N GLU A 106 11.72 -29.12 -29.85
CA GLU A 106 11.58 -29.77 -28.54
C GLU A 106 11.55 -28.71 -27.44
N LEU A 107 12.53 -27.81 -27.45
CA LEU A 107 12.59 -26.66 -26.53
C LEU A 107 11.32 -25.81 -26.62
N VAL A 108 10.88 -25.47 -27.83
CA VAL A 108 9.68 -24.64 -28.02
C VAL A 108 8.42 -25.32 -27.48
N ALA A 109 8.30 -26.64 -27.64
CA ALA A 109 7.16 -27.38 -27.12
C ALA A 109 7.15 -27.43 -25.58
N GLU A 110 8.30 -27.65 -24.95
CA GLU A 110 8.44 -27.64 -23.49
C GLU A 110 8.11 -26.27 -22.89
N GLU A 111 8.71 -25.22 -23.45
CA GLU A 111 8.52 -23.85 -22.95
C GLU A 111 7.10 -23.33 -23.24
N LEU A 112 6.42 -23.82 -24.28
CA LEU A 112 5.00 -23.51 -24.48
C LEU A 112 4.11 -24.08 -23.37
N VAL A 113 4.42 -25.28 -22.86
CA VAL A 113 3.67 -25.84 -21.72
C VAL A 113 3.89 -24.98 -20.47
N ARG A 114 5.15 -24.67 -20.16
CA ARG A 114 5.52 -23.82 -19.02
C ARG A 114 4.90 -22.42 -19.11
N LEU A 115 4.87 -21.82 -20.31
CA LEU A 115 4.21 -20.54 -20.55
C LEU A 115 2.71 -20.58 -20.22
N ASN A 116 2.02 -21.69 -20.52
CA ASN A 116 0.60 -21.84 -20.17
C ASN A 116 0.41 -21.98 -18.64
N GLU A 117 1.26 -22.77 -17.98
CA GLU A 117 1.23 -22.92 -16.52
C GLU A 117 1.49 -21.59 -15.80
N ALA A 118 2.47 -20.81 -16.27
CA ALA A 118 2.76 -19.48 -15.78
C ALA A 118 1.59 -18.51 -16.03
N GLY A 119 0.91 -18.60 -17.18
CA GLY A 119 -0.29 -17.82 -17.47
C GLY A 119 -1.49 -18.15 -16.57
N ASP A 120 -1.70 -19.43 -16.26
CA ASP A 120 -2.74 -19.87 -15.32
C ASP A 120 -2.42 -19.41 -13.88
N SER A 121 -1.14 -19.52 -13.46
CA SER A 121 -0.64 -19.02 -12.17
C SER A 121 -0.82 -17.50 -12.06
N LEU A 122 -0.48 -16.74 -13.10
CA LEU A 122 -0.68 -15.30 -13.12
C LEU A 122 -2.15 -14.94 -12.93
N ARG A 123 -3.07 -15.62 -13.64
CA ARG A 123 -4.51 -15.41 -13.50
C ARG A 123 -4.99 -15.66 -12.07
N GLU A 124 -4.62 -16.78 -11.47
CA GLU A 124 -5.04 -17.11 -10.10
C GLU A 124 -4.56 -16.05 -9.11
N ARG A 125 -3.34 -15.56 -9.29
CA ARG A 125 -2.74 -14.56 -8.40
C ARG A 125 -3.32 -13.17 -8.61
N THR A 126 -3.59 -12.76 -9.85
CA THR A 126 -4.26 -11.48 -10.13
C THR A 126 -5.71 -11.49 -9.64
N GLU A 127 -6.44 -12.60 -9.81
CA GLU A 127 -7.75 -12.79 -9.18
C GLU A 127 -7.64 -12.73 -7.65
N GLY A 128 -6.57 -13.29 -7.06
CA GLY A 128 -6.28 -13.18 -5.63
C GLY A 128 -6.11 -11.73 -5.17
N VAL A 129 -5.34 -10.93 -5.91
CA VAL A 129 -5.15 -9.49 -5.66
C VAL A 129 -6.47 -8.74 -5.82
N GLU A 130 -7.20 -8.95 -6.91
CA GLU A 130 -8.50 -8.31 -7.17
C GLU A 130 -9.52 -8.64 -6.08
N ASN A 131 -9.60 -9.91 -5.68
CA ASN A 131 -10.48 -10.33 -4.59
C ASN A 131 -10.04 -9.66 -3.30
N TRP A 132 -8.75 -9.65 -2.97
CA TRP A 132 -8.27 -8.98 -1.77
C TRP A 132 -8.63 -7.48 -1.75
N LEU A 133 -8.50 -6.80 -2.89
CA LEU A 133 -8.82 -5.38 -3.06
C LEU A 133 -10.33 -5.10 -3.05
N ASN A 134 -11.19 -6.05 -3.40
CA ASN A 134 -12.64 -5.81 -3.50
C ASN A 134 -13.45 -6.44 -2.36
N ASP A 135 -12.82 -7.27 -1.53
CA ASP A 135 -13.49 -8.03 -0.49
C ASP A 135 -13.65 -7.21 0.78
N SER A 136 -14.90 -7.06 1.22
CA SER A 136 -15.30 -6.36 2.45
C SER A 136 -15.07 -7.23 3.69
N GLN A 137 -13.89 -7.83 3.81
CA GLN A 137 -13.51 -8.69 4.94
C GLN A 137 -12.51 -8.00 5.85
N ALA A 138 -12.71 -8.20 7.15
CA ALA A 138 -11.75 -7.81 8.16
C ALA A 138 -10.60 -8.82 8.15
N ARG A 139 -9.38 -8.32 8.29
CA ARG A 139 -8.15 -9.10 8.17
C ARG A 139 -7.24 -8.87 9.36
N CYS A 140 -6.48 -9.91 9.71
CA CYS A 140 -5.42 -9.77 10.69
C CYS A 140 -4.29 -8.93 10.07
N PRO A 141 -3.85 -7.83 10.68
CA PRO A 141 -2.76 -7.02 10.11
C PRO A 141 -1.42 -7.75 9.99
N GLN A 142 -1.24 -8.86 10.72
CA GLN A 142 0.01 -9.63 10.76
C GLN A 142 0.06 -10.82 9.80
N CYS A 143 -1.05 -11.51 9.59
CA CYS A 143 -1.10 -12.77 8.80
C CYS A 143 -2.25 -12.81 7.78
N GLY A 144 -3.06 -11.74 7.71
CA GLY A 144 -4.13 -11.50 6.74
C GLY A 144 -5.23 -12.54 6.70
N PHE A 145 -5.30 -13.39 7.73
CA PHE A 145 -6.47 -14.22 8.00
C PHE A 145 -7.72 -13.34 7.89
N GLY A 146 -8.59 -13.67 6.94
CA GLY A 146 -9.80 -12.94 6.63
C GLY A 146 -11.02 -13.54 7.31
N SER A 147 -11.89 -12.68 7.84
CA SER A 147 -13.20 -13.04 8.37
C SER A 147 -14.23 -11.96 8.03
N LYS A 148 -15.49 -12.35 7.98
CA LYS A 148 -16.62 -11.40 7.91
C LYS A 148 -16.91 -10.72 9.24
N ASP A 149 -16.43 -11.30 10.35
CA ASP A 149 -16.66 -10.82 11.71
C ASP A 149 -15.50 -9.91 12.15
N ALA A 150 -15.58 -8.62 11.82
CA ALA A 150 -14.64 -7.60 12.30
C ALA A 150 -14.64 -7.50 13.84
N GLY A 151 -13.49 -7.15 14.42
CA GLY A 151 -13.32 -7.06 15.88
C GLY A 151 -13.20 -8.40 16.62
N SER A 152 -13.32 -9.52 15.91
CA SER A 152 -12.89 -10.82 16.45
C SER A 152 -11.37 -10.90 16.51
N LEU A 153 -10.85 -11.79 17.36
CA LEU A 153 -9.42 -12.07 17.41
C LEU A 153 -9.05 -13.08 16.33
N CYS A 154 -7.96 -12.81 15.63
CA CYS A 154 -7.33 -13.75 14.72
C CYS A 154 -7.01 -15.06 15.46
N PRO A 155 -7.41 -16.23 14.95
CA PRO A 155 -7.13 -17.51 15.62
C PRO A 155 -5.64 -17.83 15.68
N HIS A 156 -4.83 -17.26 14.77
CA HIS A 156 -3.39 -17.49 14.68
C HIS A 156 -2.58 -16.50 15.51
N CYS A 157 -2.86 -15.20 15.35
CA CYS A 157 -2.07 -14.12 15.94
C CYS A 157 -2.66 -13.56 17.24
N GLN A 158 -3.92 -13.87 17.55
CA GLN A 158 -4.68 -13.28 18.67
C GLN A 158 -4.76 -11.74 18.62
N LEU A 159 -4.66 -11.16 17.42
CA LEU A 159 -4.84 -9.73 17.14
C LEU A 159 -6.25 -9.45 16.62
N GLU A 160 -6.80 -8.27 16.92
CA GLU A 160 -8.09 -7.85 16.38
C GLU A 160 -8.05 -7.74 14.84
N LEU A 161 -9.09 -8.25 14.17
CA LEU A 161 -9.24 -8.14 12.73
C LEU A 161 -9.73 -6.74 12.34
N LEU A 162 -9.05 -6.11 11.37
CA LEU A 162 -9.34 -4.78 10.86
C LEU A 162 -9.74 -4.81 9.37
N TYR A 163 -10.66 -3.94 8.96
CA TYR A 163 -10.88 -3.69 7.54
C TYR A 163 -9.69 -2.92 6.97
N PRO A 164 -9.00 -3.45 5.94
CA PRO A 164 -7.83 -2.79 5.37
C PRO A 164 -8.21 -1.47 4.68
N ASP A 165 -7.34 -0.47 4.78
CA ASP A 165 -7.47 0.76 4.01
C ASP A 165 -6.83 0.56 2.63
N LEU A 166 -7.67 0.58 1.59
CA LEU A 166 -7.28 0.34 0.21
C LEU A 166 -6.89 1.61 -0.54
N SER A 167 -7.05 2.77 0.09
CA SER A 167 -6.75 4.08 -0.49
C SER A 167 -6.07 4.98 0.54
N PRO A 168 -4.93 4.57 1.10
CA PRO A 168 -4.17 5.43 2.00
C PRO A 168 -3.77 6.70 1.25
N ASP A 169 -4.03 7.87 1.82
CA ASP A 169 -3.69 9.15 1.19
C ASP A 169 -2.15 9.23 0.99
N PRO A 170 -1.65 9.35 -0.25
CA PRO A 170 -0.23 9.25 -0.59
C PRO A 170 0.65 10.40 -0.09
N GLN A 171 0.13 11.35 0.70
CA GLN A 171 0.89 12.53 1.17
C GLN A 171 1.82 12.26 2.38
N SER A 172 2.42 11.08 2.49
CA SER A 172 3.44 10.73 3.49
C SER A 172 4.80 11.45 3.30
N GLY A 173 4.89 12.38 2.35
CA GLY A 173 6.11 13.14 2.01
C GLY A 173 6.22 14.55 2.60
N ARG A 174 5.54 14.88 3.71
CA ARG A 174 5.69 16.20 4.34
C ARG A 174 6.96 16.27 5.21
N GLU A 175 7.57 17.45 5.18
CA GLU A 175 8.81 17.84 5.87
C GLU A 175 8.90 17.33 7.32
N PHE A 176 10.12 16.98 7.75
CA PHE A 176 10.43 16.47 9.08
C PHE A 176 9.87 17.37 10.21
N LEU A 177 8.64 17.12 10.65
CA LEU A 177 8.07 17.76 11.83
C LEU A 177 8.81 17.24 13.07
N THR A 178 9.31 18.16 13.89
CA THR A 178 9.82 17.79 15.22
C THR A 178 8.63 17.73 16.17
N LEU A 179 8.02 16.56 16.29
CA LEU A 179 6.86 16.33 17.14
C LEU A 179 7.28 16.01 18.60
N GLY A 180 6.41 16.33 19.55
CA GLY A 180 6.60 16.00 20.97
C GLY A 180 6.49 14.51 21.26
N ALA A 181 6.92 14.10 22.45
CA ALA A 181 6.98 12.68 22.84
C ALA A 181 5.63 11.96 22.76
N ASP A 182 4.52 12.62 23.10
CA ASP A 182 3.18 12.01 23.05
C ASP A 182 2.70 11.74 21.61
N TYR A 183 3.01 12.65 20.67
CA TYR A 183 2.73 12.44 19.25
C TYR A 183 3.55 11.28 18.68
N ILE A 184 4.84 11.21 19.03
CA ILE A 184 5.73 10.11 18.61
C ILE A 184 5.25 8.79 19.22
N GLY A 185 4.82 8.80 20.49
CA GLY A 185 4.25 7.64 21.16
C GLY A 185 3.00 7.12 20.45
N LEU A 186 2.06 8.02 20.12
CA LEU A 186 0.88 7.66 19.35
C LEU A 186 1.24 7.10 17.98
N TYR A 187 2.13 7.76 17.24
CA TYR A 187 2.55 7.32 15.90
C TYR A 187 3.13 5.91 15.91
N LYS A 188 4.03 5.63 16.87
CA LYS A 188 4.66 4.31 16.99
C LYS A 188 3.63 3.22 17.28
N THR A 189 2.70 3.46 18.20
CA THR A 189 1.63 2.49 18.49
C THR A 189 0.70 2.31 17.29
N TYR A 190 0.36 3.38 16.60
CA TYR A 190 -0.44 3.35 15.38
C TYR A 190 0.22 2.50 14.28
N LEU A 191 1.50 2.71 13.99
CA LEU A 191 2.23 1.88 13.04
C LEU A 191 2.29 0.43 13.51
N ALA A 192 2.58 0.18 14.79
CA ALA A 192 2.63 -1.17 15.33
C ALA A 192 1.28 -1.91 15.19
N VAL A 193 0.14 -1.22 15.27
CA VAL A 193 -1.18 -1.82 14.99
C VAL A 193 -1.31 -2.19 13.52
N LEU A 194 -0.98 -1.28 12.61
CA LEU A 194 -1.08 -1.53 11.16
C LEU A 194 -0.11 -2.61 10.67
N GLU A 195 1.06 -2.71 11.29
CA GLU A 195 2.08 -3.72 11.00
C GLU A 195 1.83 -5.05 11.73
N GLY A 196 0.73 -5.17 12.48
CA GLY A 196 0.38 -6.41 13.19
C GLY A 196 1.33 -6.77 14.33
N GLN A 197 1.96 -5.79 14.95
CA GLN A 197 2.83 -5.93 16.12
C GLN A 197 2.11 -5.59 17.44
N SER A 198 0.97 -4.90 17.38
CA SER A 198 0.15 -4.50 18.54
C SER A 198 -1.33 -4.69 18.24
N SER A 199 -2.15 -4.83 19.28
CA SER A 199 -3.60 -4.84 19.13
C SER A 199 -4.14 -3.42 18.99
N LEU A 200 -5.24 -3.24 18.27
CA LEU A 200 -5.93 -1.95 18.15
C LEU A 200 -6.20 -1.35 19.55
N SER A 201 -6.61 -2.17 20.53
CA SER A 201 -6.85 -1.74 21.91
C SER A 201 -5.69 -0.98 22.56
N ASP A 202 -4.46 -1.22 22.12
CA ASP A 202 -3.25 -0.62 22.70
C ASP A 202 -3.14 0.89 22.36
N LEU A 203 -3.91 1.38 21.38
CA LEU A 203 -3.99 2.81 21.03
C LEU A 203 -4.72 3.66 22.07
N ARG A 204 -5.50 3.06 22.99
CA ARG A 204 -6.31 3.83 23.95
C ARG A 204 -5.47 4.77 24.81
N SER A 205 -4.43 4.24 25.45
CA SER A 205 -3.59 5.03 26.36
C SER A 205 -2.79 6.14 25.65
N PRO A 206 -2.13 5.89 24.50
CA PRO A 206 -1.52 6.97 23.71
C PRO A 206 -2.50 8.07 23.29
N LEU A 207 -3.71 7.71 22.83
CA LEU A 207 -4.73 8.68 22.43
C LEU A 207 -5.17 9.56 23.60
N GLU A 208 -5.47 8.94 24.76
CA GLU A 208 -5.88 9.67 25.98
C GLU A 208 -4.78 10.64 26.46
N ARG A 209 -3.51 10.21 26.44
CA ARG A 209 -2.38 11.07 26.81
C ARG A 209 -2.27 12.28 25.89
N LEU A 210 -2.27 12.06 24.57
CA LEU A 210 -2.19 13.15 23.61
C LEU A 210 -3.39 14.10 23.73
N GLN A 211 -4.59 13.56 23.92
CA GLN A 211 -5.79 14.35 24.15
C GLN A 211 -5.63 15.29 25.36
N GLY A 212 -5.10 14.78 26.48
CA GLY A 212 -4.82 15.58 27.67
C GLY A 212 -3.89 16.76 27.37
N VAL A 213 -2.76 16.50 26.69
CA VAL A 213 -1.77 17.53 26.32
C VAL A 213 -2.39 18.61 25.42
N VAL A 214 -3.21 18.22 24.44
CA VAL A 214 -3.82 19.14 23.49
C VAL A 214 -4.91 19.99 24.16
N VAL A 215 -5.72 19.40 25.04
CA VAL A 215 -6.72 20.13 25.83
C VAL A 215 -6.05 21.16 26.75
N GLU A 216 -4.97 20.78 27.43
CA GLU A 216 -4.20 21.69 28.28
C GLU A 216 -3.61 22.85 27.46
N SER A 217 -2.97 22.54 26.33
CA SER A 217 -2.38 23.53 25.44
C SER A 217 -3.42 24.54 24.91
N SER A 218 -4.59 24.03 24.51
CA SER A 218 -5.72 24.84 24.04
C SER A 218 -6.25 25.78 25.14
N SER A 219 -6.29 25.31 26.39
CA SER A 219 -6.70 26.13 27.55
C SER A 219 -5.68 27.23 27.88
N LEU A 220 -4.38 26.92 27.83
CA LEU A 220 -3.30 27.88 28.11
C LEU A 220 -3.25 29.01 27.06
N LEU A 221 -3.54 28.68 25.80
CA LEU A 221 -3.43 29.59 24.65
C LEU A 221 -4.78 30.06 24.12
N ARG A 222 -5.82 30.00 24.95
CA ARG A 222 -7.20 30.41 24.71
C ARG A 222 -7.41 31.79 24.05
N SER A 223 -6.42 32.69 24.14
CA SER A 223 -6.48 34.01 23.51
C SER A 223 -6.00 34.03 22.05
N GLN A 224 -5.57 32.88 21.51
CA GLN A 224 -5.06 32.74 20.15
C GLN A 224 -5.99 31.82 19.33
N PRO A 225 -6.87 32.38 18.49
CA PRO A 225 -7.87 31.60 17.78
C PRO A 225 -7.26 30.57 16.81
N GLU A 226 -6.12 30.88 16.19
CA GLU A 226 -5.42 29.98 15.27
C GLU A 226 -4.86 28.74 15.99
N VAL A 227 -4.35 28.91 17.21
CA VAL A 227 -3.90 27.80 18.06
C VAL A 227 -5.09 26.92 18.47
N HIS A 228 -6.22 27.54 18.82
CA HIS A 228 -7.42 26.81 19.20
C HIS A 228 -7.96 25.96 18.05
N GLU A 229 -7.97 26.49 16.82
CA GLU A 229 -8.37 25.76 15.62
C GLU A 229 -7.43 24.57 15.36
N ALA A 230 -6.11 24.76 15.40
CA ALA A 230 -5.16 23.67 15.24
C ALA A 230 -5.34 22.57 16.30
N CYS A 231 -5.53 22.96 17.57
CA CYS A 231 -5.86 22.02 18.64
C CYS A 231 -7.20 21.29 18.39
N ALA A 232 -8.22 21.98 17.88
CA ALA A 232 -9.50 21.38 17.54
C ALA A 232 -9.37 20.33 16.43
N GLN A 233 -8.56 20.60 15.39
CA GLN A 233 -8.25 19.63 14.34
C GLN A 233 -7.50 18.41 14.88
N ILE A 234 -6.53 18.59 15.77
CA ILE A 234 -5.85 17.48 16.44
C ILE A 234 -6.86 16.63 17.23
N LEU A 235 -7.73 17.26 18.02
CA LEU A 235 -8.76 16.55 18.79
C LEU A 235 -9.76 15.82 17.90
N ALA A 236 -10.14 16.39 16.76
CA ALA A 236 -10.98 15.73 15.77
C ALA A 236 -10.28 14.51 15.16
N GLY A 237 -8.98 14.58 14.90
CA GLY A 237 -8.19 13.43 14.43
C GLY A 237 -8.07 12.33 15.49
N ILE A 238 -7.87 12.69 16.76
CA ILE A 238 -7.91 11.73 17.89
C ILE A 238 -9.27 11.04 17.96
N GLY A 239 -10.36 11.81 17.84
CA GLY A 239 -11.71 11.26 17.82
C GLY A 239 -11.94 10.29 16.64
N GLN A 240 -11.37 10.59 15.48
CA GLN A 240 -11.44 9.71 14.31
C GLN A 240 -10.65 8.41 14.53
N MET A 241 -9.42 8.48 15.05
CA MET A 241 -8.67 7.26 15.40
C MET A 241 -9.40 6.43 16.46
N ALA A 242 -10.08 7.07 17.42
CA ALA A 242 -10.87 6.37 18.43
C ALA A 242 -12.15 5.71 17.85
N ALA A 243 -12.66 6.19 16.71
CA ALA A 243 -13.80 5.55 16.04
C ALA A 243 -13.44 4.14 15.54
N ALA A 244 -12.16 3.89 15.22
CA ALA A 244 -11.64 2.58 14.83
C ALA A 244 -11.94 1.49 15.88
N PHE A 245 -12.06 1.82 17.17
CA PHE A 245 -12.43 0.86 18.22
C PHE A 245 -13.83 0.26 18.05
N ALA A 246 -14.69 0.90 17.25
CA ALA A 246 -16.03 0.43 16.96
C ALA A 246 -16.18 0.00 15.48
N SER A 247 -15.58 0.74 14.55
CA SER A 247 -15.66 0.44 13.11
C SER A 247 -14.71 -0.68 12.69
N HIS A 248 -13.60 -0.85 13.41
CA HIS A 248 -12.46 -1.68 13.04
C HIS A 248 -11.86 -1.33 11.67
N GLU A 249 -12.09 -0.11 11.18
CA GLU A 249 -11.53 0.34 9.91
C GLU A 249 -10.12 0.91 10.09
N ALA A 250 -9.16 0.41 9.31
CA ALA A 250 -7.83 1.02 9.23
C ALA A 250 -7.88 2.43 8.61
N SER A 251 -8.90 2.73 7.81
CA SER A 251 -9.14 4.04 7.20
C SER A 251 -9.31 5.14 8.26
N ASP A 252 -10.02 4.85 9.36
CA ASP A 252 -10.21 5.75 10.50
C ASP A 252 -8.87 6.06 11.20
N LEU A 253 -8.00 5.05 11.32
CA LEU A 253 -6.66 5.22 11.88
C LEU A 253 -5.79 6.10 10.98
N ASN A 254 -5.74 5.80 9.68
CA ASN A 254 -4.93 6.51 8.70
C ASN A 254 -5.33 7.97 8.57
N GLN A 255 -6.63 8.23 8.38
CA GLN A 255 -7.17 9.59 8.24
C GLN A 255 -7.05 10.39 9.54
N GLY A 256 -7.33 9.74 10.69
CA GLY A 256 -7.19 10.36 12.00
C GLY A 256 -5.75 10.78 12.28
N TRP A 257 -4.77 9.91 12.02
CA TRP A 257 -3.35 10.24 12.14
C TRP A 257 -2.95 11.36 11.18
N PHE A 258 -3.36 11.30 9.91
CA PHE A 258 -3.04 12.34 8.93
C PHE A 258 -3.52 13.73 9.38
N ARG A 259 -4.75 13.81 9.90
CA ARG A 259 -5.30 15.04 10.46
C ARG A 259 -4.50 15.54 11.66
N ILE A 260 -4.14 14.66 12.60
CA ILE A 260 -3.30 14.99 13.75
C ILE A 260 -1.95 15.56 13.29
N PHE A 261 -1.28 14.86 12.37
CA PHE A 261 0.03 15.22 11.87
C PHE A 261 0.04 16.59 11.18
N CYS A 262 -0.93 16.84 10.29
CA CYS A 262 -1.05 18.12 9.60
C CYS A 262 -1.27 19.28 10.58
N ALA A 263 -2.24 19.13 11.49
CA ALA A 263 -2.57 20.17 12.45
C ALA A 263 -1.47 20.39 13.50
N ALA A 264 -0.71 19.34 13.86
CA ALA A 264 0.47 19.48 14.71
C ALA A 264 1.58 20.29 14.02
N GLY A 265 1.75 20.12 12.72
CA GLY A 265 2.67 20.92 11.92
C GLY A 265 2.27 22.40 11.89
N GLU A 266 0.99 22.69 11.67
CA GLU A 266 0.44 24.05 11.75
C GLU A 266 0.64 24.66 13.14
N LEU A 267 0.31 23.91 14.19
CA LEU A 267 0.49 24.34 15.58
C LEU A 267 1.96 24.67 15.86
N GLN A 268 2.91 23.84 15.41
CA GLN A 268 4.34 24.11 15.59
C GLN A 268 4.78 25.41 14.91
N GLN A 269 4.26 25.70 13.71
CA GLN A 269 4.54 26.95 13.01
C GLN A 269 3.97 28.16 13.74
N LEU A 270 2.75 28.05 14.30
CA LEU A 270 2.10 29.11 15.08
C LEU A 270 2.82 29.38 16.41
N LEU A 271 3.34 28.34 17.07
CA LEU A 271 4.02 28.46 18.36
C LEU A 271 5.45 29.00 18.26
N ARG A 272 6.15 28.78 17.14
CA ARG A 272 7.55 29.18 16.97
C ARG A 272 7.79 30.69 17.19
N PRO A 273 6.99 31.62 16.63
CA PRO A 273 7.15 33.05 16.89
C PRO A 273 6.88 33.46 18.35
N LEU A 274 5.93 32.81 19.02
CA LEU A 274 5.56 33.12 20.41
C LEU A 274 6.67 32.75 21.41
N LEU A 275 7.38 31.65 21.14
CA LEU A 275 8.52 31.18 21.94
C LEU A 275 9.78 32.03 21.68
N GLN A 276 9.93 32.55 20.45
CA GLN A 276 11.02 33.46 20.10
C GLN A 276 10.80 34.87 20.65
N GLY A 277 9.55 35.35 20.71
CA GLY A 277 9.18 36.66 21.28
C GLY A 277 9.34 36.72 22.81
N SER A 278 9.02 35.65 23.52
CA SER A 278 9.15 35.58 24.99
C SER A 278 10.60 35.48 25.48
N SER A 279 11.55 35.10 24.62
CA SER A 279 12.99 35.09 24.94
C SER A 279 13.63 36.49 24.91
N VAL A 280 13.00 37.50 24.31
CA VAL A 280 13.56 38.86 24.19
C VAL A 280 13.17 39.77 25.37
N GLU A 281 12.06 39.50 26.05
CA GLU A 281 11.61 40.30 27.21
C GLU A 281 12.24 39.89 28.55
N SER A 282 13.05 38.83 28.58
CA SER A 282 13.82 38.40 29.76
C SER A 282 15.20 39.06 29.86
N GLY A 283 15.50 40.05 29.00
CA GLY A 283 16.77 40.78 28.98
C GLY A 283 16.92 41.74 30.16
N SER A 284 17.19 41.23 31.35
CA SER A 284 17.75 42.03 32.43
C SER A 284 19.23 42.33 32.12
N PRO A 285 19.68 43.60 32.10
CA PRO A 285 21.09 43.92 31.85
C PRO A 285 21.87 43.63 33.14
N GLY A 286 22.46 42.44 33.17
CA GLY A 286 23.33 41.99 34.26
C GLY A 286 24.39 41.08 33.66
N SER A 287 25.32 41.70 32.94
CA SER A 287 26.62 41.13 32.66
C SER A 287 27.27 40.71 33.98
N ASP A 288 27.47 39.41 34.17
CA ASP A 288 28.64 38.93 34.88
C ASP A 288 29.07 37.56 34.33
N SER A 289 30.32 37.56 33.90
CA SER A 289 31.13 36.48 33.39
C SER A 289 31.04 35.23 34.25
N PHE A 290 31.03 34.05 33.63
CA PHE A 290 31.76 32.91 34.18
C PHE A 290 32.42 32.10 33.05
N GLU A 291 33.73 31.95 33.23
CA GLU A 291 34.71 31.38 32.32
C GLU A 291 34.52 29.87 32.15
N LEU A 292 34.84 29.40 30.94
CA LEU A 292 35.09 27.99 30.65
C LEU A 292 36.47 27.61 31.20
N SER A 293 36.56 26.48 31.89
CA SER A 293 37.80 25.73 32.06
C SER A 293 37.51 24.23 32.08
N GLU A 294 38.17 23.57 31.13
CA GLU A 294 38.49 22.14 30.91
C GLU A 294 37.70 21.04 31.64
#